data_AF-F4WXY2-F1
#
_entry.id   AF-F4WXY2-F1
#
_cell.length_a   1.000
_cell.length_b   1.000
_cell.length_c   1.000
_cell.angle_alpha   90.00
_cell.angle_beta   90.00
_cell.angle_gamma   90.00
#
_symmetry.space_group_name_H-M   'P 1'
#
loop_
_entity.id
_entity.type
_entity.pdbx_description
1 polymer ?
#
loop_
_entity_poly.entity_id
_entity_poly.type
_entity_poly.pdbx_seq_one_letter_code
_entity_poly.pdbx_strand_id
1 'polypeptide(L)'
;LSVFMSTSLWLEFSDIVLSTNVSRSHHLQISTEYFIDQQRYFYLPYFHINATFTIGCVVICGTGSLLIAYLQHVCGMFKIASYRIKRAIHTYTSKNLNTQKEILIYKDLIRAVDIHRNSITFSYYFISRFQISFMFLIVTGVLTLSLNIFRVSLVIYKSIYEVQWYVTPLPIQRLILILLQRGMKSFGLKVGGLFVASLE
;
A
#
# COMPACT_ATOMS: atom_id res chain seq x y z
N LEU A 1 -11.49 10.00 -5.86
CA LEU A 1 -11.65 9.41 -7.21
C LEU A 1 -12.27 10.40 -8.19
N SER A 2 -13.47 10.92 -7.92
CA SER A 2 -14.12 11.93 -8.78
C SER A 2 -13.30 13.21 -8.93
N VAL A 3 -12.67 13.69 -7.85
CA VAL A 3 -11.91 14.95 -7.84
C VAL A 3 -10.69 14.93 -8.77
N PHE A 4 -9.91 13.84 -8.79
CA PHE A 4 -8.70 13.73 -9.63
C PHE A 4 -9.03 13.60 -11.13
N MET A 5 -10.17 12.96 -11.42
CA MET A 5 -10.72 12.80 -12.76
C MET A 5 -11.33 14.10 -13.26
N SER A 6 -12.05 14.81 -12.39
CA SER A 6 -12.59 16.12 -12.70
C SER A 6 -11.50 17.17 -12.88
N THR A 7 -10.39 17.13 -12.14
CA THR A 7 -9.27 18.07 -12.35
C THR A 7 -8.58 17.86 -13.69
N SER A 8 -8.43 16.60 -14.12
CA SER A 8 -7.80 16.26 -15.40
C SER A 8 -8.68 16.69 -16.58
N LEU A 9 -10.00 16.44 -16.50
CA LEU A 9 -10.98 16.87 -17.50
C LEU A 9 -11.22 18.39 -17.50
N TRP A 10 -11.17 19.03 -16.33
CA TRP A 10 -11.39 20.48 -16.18
C TRP A 10 -10.25 21.30 -16.80
N LEU A 11 -9.01 20.82 -16.71
CA LEU A 11 -7.86 21.42 -17.38
C LEU A 11 -8.02 21.35 -18.91
N GLU A 12 -8.38 20.19 -19.47
CA GLU A 12 -8.63 20.05 -20.91
C GLU A 12 -9.81 20.92 -21.39
N PHE A 13 -10.90 20.99 -20.62
CA PHE A 13 -12.06 21.81 -20.99
C PHE A 13 -11.75 23.31 -20.92
N SER A 14 -11.01 23.73 -19.89
CA SER A 14 -10.56 25.13 -19.75
C SER A 14 -9.65 25.54 -20.91
N ASP A 15 -8.76 24.65 -21.37
CA ASP A 15 -7.85 24.92 -22.48
C ASP A 15 -8.57 24.97 -23.85
N ILE A 16 -9.62 24.17 -24.05
CA ILE A 16 -10.48 24.23 -25.25
C ILE A 16 -11.25 25.56 -25.31
N VAL A 17 -11.80 26.01 -24.18
CA VAL A 17 -12.51 27.30 -24.09
C VAL A 17 -11.54 28.48 -24.28
N LEU A 18 -10.26 28.32 -23.94
CA LEU A 18 -9.24 29.37 -24.05
C LEU A 18 -8.58 29.50 -25.44
N SER A 19 -8.96 28.71 -26.46
CA SER A 19 -8.54 28.91 -27.86
C SER A 19 -7.01 29.08 -28.07
N THR A 20 -6.19 28.16 -27.57
CA THR A 20 -4.77 28.10 -27.98
C THR A 20 -4.63 27.23 -29.23
N ASN A 21 -4.52 27.87 -30.40
CA ASN A 21 -4.45 27.26 -31.75
C ASN A 21 -3.10 26.57 -32.05
N VAL A 22 -2.59 25.75 -31.12
CA VAL A 22 -1.34 24.99 -31.31
C VAL A 22 -1.67 23.51 -31.22
N SER A 23 -1.40 22.76 -32.29
CA SER A 23 -1.51 21.30 -32.31
C SER A 23 -0.52 20.70 -31.31
N ARG A 24 -0.96 20.45 -30.08
CA ARG A 24 -0.11 19.94 -29.02
C ARG A 24 -0.18 18.41 -28.99
N SER A 25 0.98 17.77 -28.93
CA SER A 25 1.09 16.32 -28.76
C SER A 25 0.44 15.93 -27.42
N HIS A 26 -0.68 15.22 -27.48
CA HIS A 26 -1.32 14.69 -26.29
C HIS A 26 -0.47 13.53 -25.73
N HIS A 27 0.27 13.78 -24.65
CA HIS A 27 1.01 12.74 -23.95
C HIS A 27 0.11 12.02 -22.96
N LEU A 28 -0.26 10.77 -23.28
CA LEU A 28 -0.92 9.87 -22.34
C LEU A 28 0.00 9.65 -21.12
N GLN A 29 -0.56 9.77 -19.91
CA GLN A 29 0.15 9.57 -18.64
C GLN A 29 0.70 8.14 -18.45
N ILE A 30 0.19 7.18 -19.24
CA ILE A 30 0.65 5.80 -19.31
C ILE A 30 0.76 5.43 -20.79
N SER A 31 1.98 5.18 -21.27
CA SER A 31 2.23 4.74 -22.65
C SER A 31 1.81 3.29 -22.80
N THR A 32 0.54 3.05 -23.13
CA THR A 32 0.09 1.76 -23.66
C THR A 32 0.16 1.81 -25.19
N GLU A 33 0.92 0.89 -25.78
CA GLU A 33 0.94 0.68 -27.23
C GLU A 33 -0.39 0.07 -27.66
N TYR A 34 -1.40 0.91 -27.87
CA TYR A 34 -2.56 0.53 -28.63
C TYR A 34 -2.16 0.51 -30.11
N PHE A 35 -2.42 -0.58 -30.83
CA PHE A 35 -2.22 -0.71 -32.29
C PHE A 35 -3.15 0.21 -33.12
N ILE A 36 -3.74 1.24 -32.51
CA ILE A 36 -4.68 2.20 -33.09
C ILE A 36 -4.03 3.59 -33.05
N ASP A 37 -4.14 4.31 -34.16
CA ASP A 37 -3.52 5.63 -34.35
C ASP A 37 -3.92 6.63 -33.25
N GLN A 38 -2.99 6.92 -32.33
CA GLN A 38 -3.21 7.72 -31.12
C GLN A 38 -3.66 9.15 -31.41
N GLN A 39 -3.30 9.71 -32.58
CA GLN A 39 -3.68 11.06 -32.98
C GLN A 39 -5.12 11.17 -33.46
N ARG A 40 -5.74 10.10 -33.98
CA ARG A 40 -7.10 10.14 -34.55
C ARG A 40 -8.20 9.72 -33.58
N TYR A 41 -7.88 8.96 -32.53
CA TYR A 41 -8.86 8.40 -31.58
C TYR A 41 -8.53 8.69 -30.10
N PHE A 42 -7.92 9.84 -29.79
CA PHE A 42 -7.45 10.20 -28.44
C PHE A 42 -8.42 9.93 -27.28
N TYR A 43 -9.71 10.23 -27.45
CA TYR A 43 -10.73 10.09 -26.40
C TYR A 43 -10.99 8.64 -25.95
N LEU A 44 -10.82 7.66 -26.84
CA LEU A 44 -11.19 6.27 -26.55
C LEU A 44 -10.15 5.56 -25.65
N PRO A 45 -8.83 5.62 -25.91
CA PRO A 45 -7.80 5.17 -24.97
C PRO A 45 -7.81 5.96 -23.66
N TYR A 46 -8.07 7.27 -23.71
CA TYR A 46 -8.19 8.10 -22.51
C TYR A 46 -9.32 7.61 -21.59
N PHE A 47 -10.51 7.38 -22.14
CA PHE A 47 -11.63 6.83 -21.39
C PHE A 47 -11.33 5.42 -20.87
N HIS A 48 -10.69 4.56 -21.66
CA HIS A 48 -10.32 3.21 -21.24
C HIS A 48 -9.35 3.20 -20.05
N ILE A 49 -8.33 4.06 -20.05
CA ILE A 49 -7.36 4.17 -18.94
C ILE A 49 -8.06 4.63 -17.66
N ASN A 50 -8.91 5.65 -17.79
CA ASN A 50 -9.71 6.19 -16.71
C ASN A 50 -10.70 5.17 -16.12
N ALA A 51 -11.38 4.40 -16.97
CA ALA A 51 -12.25 3.31 -16.55
C ALA A 51 -11.45 2.20 -15.83
N THR A 52 -10.31 1.80 -16.38
CA THR A 52 -9.44 0.78 -15.78
C THR A 52 -8.93 1.22 -14.40
N PHE A 53 -8.48 2.48 -14.29
CA PHE A 53 -7.99 3.04 -13.04
C PHE A 53 -9.09 3.12 -11.98
N THR A 54 -10.28 3.59 -12.34
CA THR A 54 -11.40 3.68 -11.40
C THR A 54 -11.85 2.32 -10.90
N ILE A 55 -11.95 1.31 -11.78
CA ILE A 55 -12.24 -0.08 -11.39
C ILE A 55 -11.16 -0.60 -10.45
N GLY A 56 -9.88 -0.42 -10.78
CA GLY A 56 -8.76 -0.83 -9.93
C GLY A 56 -8.84 -0.22 -8.52
N CYS A 57 -9.08 1.08 -8.43
CA CYS A 57 -9.24 1.75 -7.13
C CYS A 57 -10.44 1.22 -6.33
N VAL A 58 -11.59 0.99 -6.97
CA VAL A 58 -12.77 0.43 -6.30
C VAL A 58 -12.47 -0.96 -5.75
N VAL A 59 -11.80 -1.82 -6.52
CA VAL A 59 -11.40 -3.17 -6.08
C VAL A 59 -10.43 -3.11 -4.90
N ILE A 60 -9.42 -2.23 -4.95
CA ILE A 60 -8.44 -2.06 -3.87
C ILE A 60 -9.12 -1.54 -2.60
N CYS A 61 -9.96 -0.50 -2.72
CA CYS A 61 -10.71 0.04 -1.58
C CYS A 61 -11.66 -1.01 -1.00
N GLY A 62 -12.43 -1.72 -1.84
CA GLY A 62 -13.35 -2.76 -1.39
C GLY A 62 -12.63 -3.90 -0.67
N THR A 63 -11.53 -4.40 -1.23
CA THR A 63 -10.72 -5.47 -0.64
C THR A 63 -10.08 -5.02 0.68
N GLY A 64 -9.55 -3.79 0.72
CA GLY A 64 -8.96 -3.20 1.93
C GLY A 64 -9.99 -2.99 3.04
N SER A 65 -11.16 -2.45 2.72
CA SER A 65 -12.27 -2.28 3.66
C SER A 65 -12.76 -3.61 4.22
N LEU A 66 -12.86 -4.65 3.38
CA LEU A 66 -13.22 -5.99 3.81
C LEU A 66 -12.21 -6.54 4.82
N LEU A 67 -10.91 -6.40 4.55
CA LEU A 67 -9.84 -6.83 5.45
C LEU A 67 -9.92 -6.11 6.81
N ILE A 68 -10.12 -4.79 6.80
CA ILE A 68 -10.27 -3.98 8.02
C ILE A 68 -11.51 -4.39 8.80
N ALA A 69 -12.65 -4.59 8.13
CA ALA A 69 -13.89 -5.02 8.77
C ALA A 69 -13.72 -6.40 9.45
N TYR A 70 -13.02 -7.34 8.82
CA TYR A 70 -12.69 -8.62 9.44
C TYR A 70 -11.82 -8.48 10.69
N LEU A 71 -10.77 -7.66 10.63
CA LEU A 71 -9.93 -7.38 11.79
C LEU A 71 -10.73 -6.73 12.93
N GLN A 72 -11.58 -5.75 12.61
CA GLN A 72 -12.48 -5.11 13.59
C GLN A 72 -13.46 -6.12 14.20
N HIS A 73 -14.01 -7.04 13.40
CA HIS A 73 -14.91 -8.09 13.87
C HIS A 73 -14.21 -9.02 14.87
N VAL A 74 -13.01 -9.50 14.55
CA VAL A 74 -12.20 -10.36 15.45
C VAL A 74 -11.86 -9.63 16.75
N CYS A 75 -11.36 -8.40 16.65
CA CYS A 75 -11.07 -7.56 17.81
C CYS A 75 -12.32 -7.29 18.65
N GLY A 76 -13.47 -7.08 18.02
CA GLY A 76 -14.77 -6.91 18.66
C GLY A 76 -15.20 -8.15 19.45
N MET A 77 -15.05 -9.33 18.87
CA MET A 77 -15.36 -10.60 19.53
C MET A 77 -14.48 -10.83 20.77
N PHE A 78 -13.17 -10.52 20.68
CA PHE A 78 -12.29 -10.57 21.86
C PHE A 78 -12.68 -9.56 22.93
N LYS A 79 -13.06 -8.34 22.54
CA LYS A 79 -13.53 -7.31 23.48
C LYS A 79 -14.81 -7.75 24.20
N ILE A 80 -15.74 -8.38 23.50
CA ILE A 80 -16.97 -8.95 24.09
C ILE A 80 -16.63 -10.09 25.05
N ALA A 81 -15.74 -11.01 24.68
CA ALA A 81 -15.30 -12.10 25.54
C ALA A 81 -14.63 -11.56 26.82
N SER A 82 -13.72 -10.61 26.69
CA SER A 82 -13.04 -9.94 27.81
C SER A 82 -14.02 -9.25 28.77
N TYR A 83 -14.98 -8.50 28.23
CA TYR A 83 -16.01 -7.85 29.03
C TYR A 83 -16.85 -8.84 29.82
N ARG A 84 -17.27 -9.96 29.20
CA ARG A 84 -18.04 -11.01 29.88
C ARG A 84 -17.24 -11.67 31.02
N ILE A 85 -15.96 -11.96 30.80
CA ILE A 85 -15.07 -12.51 31.84
C ILE A 85 -14.93 -11.52 33.01
N LYS A 86 -14.61 -10.25 32.72
CA LYS A 86 -14.45 -9.22 33.76
C LYS A 86 -15.72 -9.04 34.59
N ARG A 87 -16.90 -9.05 33.93
CA ARG A 87 -18.20 -8.94 34.60
C ARG A 87 -18.52 -10.16 35.46
N ALA A 88 -18.21 -11.36 34.98
CA ALA A 88 -18.39 -12.61 35.74
C ALA A 88 -17.55 -12.59 37.03
N ILE A 89 -16.27 -12.23 36.92
CA ILE A 89 -15.35 -12.12 38.07
C ILE A 89 -15.84 -11.06 39.07
N HIS A 90 -16.19 -9.86 38.60
CA HIS A 90 -16.69 -8.80 39.48
C HIS A 90 -17.96 -9.23 40.23
N THR A 91 -18.89 -9.92 39.56
CA THR A 91 -20.13 -10.39 40.18
C THR A 91 -19.88 -11.47 41.23
N TYR A 92 -18.91 -12.35 40.98
CA TYR A 92 -18.47 -13.38 41.92
C TYR A 92 -17.87 -12.76 43.19
N THR A 93 -16.99 -11.75 43.05
CA THR A 93 -16.35 -11.06 44.19
C THR A 93 -17.33 -10.17 44.98
N SER A 94 -18.34 -9.58 44.33
CA SER A 94 -19.21 -8.54 44.90
C SER A 94 -20.38 -9.05 45.74
N LYS A 95 -20.75 -10.35 45.70
CA LYS A 95 -22.00 -10.85 46.31
C LYS A 95 -21.78 -12.09 47.17
N ASN A 96 -22.55 -12.22 48.27
CA ASN A 96 -22.84 -13.52 48.88
C ASN A 96 -23.67 -14.36 47.88
N LEU A 97 -23.06 -15.42 47.36
CA LEU A 97 -23.58 -16.19 46.25
C LEU A 97 -24.69 -17.16 46.72
N ASN A 98 -25.78 -17.22 45.96
CA ASN A 98 -26.72 -18.33 45.99
C ASN A 98 -26.31 -19.32 44.89
N THR A 99 -26.51 -20.61 45.11
CA THR A 99 -26.18 -21.71 44.19
C THR A 99 -26.70 -21.47 42.76
N GLN A 100 -27.89 -20.87 42.60
CA GLN A 100 -28.43 -20.50 41.29
C GLN A 100 -27.62 -19.41 40.55
N LYS A 101 -27.07 -18.42 41.28
CA LYS A 101 -26.26 -17.35 40.69
C LYS A 101 -24.88 -17.86 40.26
N GLU A 102 -24.31 -18.81 40.98
CA GLU A 102 -23.05 -19.47 40.59
C GLU A 102 -23.19 -20.21 39.27
N ILE A 103 -24.27 -20.99 39.09
CA ILE A 103 -24.55 -21.69 37.83
C ILE A 103 -24.64 -20.71 36.66
N LEU A 104 -25.30 -19.56 36.86
CA LEU A 104 -25.40 -18.52 35.83
C LEU A 104 -24.03 -17.92 35.47
N ILE A 105 -23.20 -17.61 36.47
CA ILE A 105 -21.84 -17.08 36.28
C ILE A 105 -20.97 -18.08 35.52
N TYR A 106 -21.03 -19.35 35.90
CA TYR A 106 -20.28 -20.42 35.24
C TYR A 106 -20.70 -20.58 33.77
N LYS A 107 -22.02 -20.51 33.49
CA LYS A 107 -22.55 -20.53 32.12
C LYS A 107 -22.08 -19.35 31.27
N ASP A 108 -22.01 -18.14 31.86
CA ASP A 108 -21.50 -16.94 31.18
C ASP A 108 -19.99 -17.03 30.91
N LEU A 109 -19.21 -17.63 31.81
CA LEU A 109 -17.78 -17.90 31.62
C LEU A 109 -17.53 -18.93 30.51
N ILE A 110 -18.26 -20.05 30.52
CA ILE A 110 -18.17 -21.07 29.46
C ILE A 110 -18.44 -20.43 28.09
N ARG A 111 -19.49 -19.61 28.00
CA ARG A 111 -19.82 -18.90 26.76
C ARG A 111 -18.72 -17.92 26.34
N ALA A 112 -18.10 -17.22 27.28
CA ALA A 112 -17.01 -16.31 26.97
C ALA A 112 -15.76 -17.05 26.45
N VAL A 113 -15.44 -18.20 27.03
CA VAL A 113 -14.35 -19.09 26.59
C VAL A 113 -14.64 -19.65 25.20
N ASP A 114 -15.88 -20.05 24.92
CA ASP A 114 -16.29 -20.55 23.60
C ASP A 114 -16.16 -19.47 22.52
N ILE A 115 -16.62 -18.24 22.79
CA ILE A 115 -16.45 -17.08 21.90
C ILE A 115 -14.96 -16.80 21.65
N HIS A 116 -14.13 -16.86 22.70
CA HIS A 116 -12.69 -16.67 22.59
C HIS A 116 -12.04 -17.73 21.69
N ARG A 117 -12.37 -19.01 21.90
CA ARG A 117 -11.87 -20.13 21.09
C ARG A 117 -12.29 -19.98 19.63
N ASN A 118 -13.57 -19.68 19.38
CA ASN A 118 -14.06 -19.45 18.02
C ASN A 118 -13.36 -18.27 17.34
N SER A 119 -13.09 -17.19 18.08
CA SER A 119 -12.36 -16.02 17.57
C SER A 119 -10.93 -16.35 17.15
N ILE A 120 -10.23 -17.18 17.93
CA ILE A 120 -8.88 -17.68 17.59
C ILE A 120 -8.94 -18.55 16.33
N THR A 121 -9.87 -19.51 16.28
CA THR A 121 -10.04 -20.40 15.12
C THR A 121 -10.33 -19.59 13.85
N PHE A 122 -11.24 -18.62 13.92
CA PHE A 122 -11.54 -17.72 12.80
C PHE A 122 -10.30 -16.92 12.37
N SER A 123 -9.52 -16.40 13.32
CA SER A 123 -8.29 -15.65 13.03
C SER A 123 -7.27 -16.51 12.30
N TYR A 124 -7.11 -17.78 12.72
CA TYR A 124 -6.22 -18.73 12.06
C TYR A 124 -6.64 -19.00 10.60
N TYR A 125 -7.93 -19.28 10.37
CA TYR A 125 -8.47 -19.47 9.03
C TYR A 125 -8.27 -18.23 8.15
N PHE A 126 -8.51 -17.03 8.70
CA PHE A 126 -8.31 -15.77 8.01
C PHE A 126 -6.86 -15.55 7.59
N ILE A 127 -5.91 -15.71 8.54
CA ILE A 127 -4.48 -15.57 8.27
C ILE A 127 -4.05 -16.57 7.20
N SER A 128 -4.43 -17.85 7.35
CA SER A 128 -4.07 -18.90 6.40
C SER A 128 -4.60 -18.60 4.99
N ARG A 129 -5.85 -18.12 4.87
CA ARG A 129 -6.45 -17.82 3.56
C ARG A 129 -5.75 -16.68 2.83
N PHE A 130 -5.34 -15.64 3.55
CA PHE A 130 -4.71 -14.45 2.95
C PHE A 130 -3.18 -14.49 2.93
N GLN A 131 -2.55 -15.45 3.60
CA GLN A 131 -1.09 -15.57 3.69
C GLN A 131 -0.41 -15.56 2.32
N ILE A 132 -0.90 -16.37 1.39
CA ILE A 132 -0.32 -16.45 0.04
C ILE A 132 -0.45 -15.10 -0.69
N SER A 133 -1.61 -14.45 -0.60
CA SER A 133 -1.84 -13.13 -1.21
C SER A 133 -0.90 -12.08 -0.64
N PHE A 134 -0.66 -12.07 0.67
CA PHE A 134 0.27 -11.12 1.29
C PHE A 134 1.72 -11.38 0.86
N MET A 135 2.13 -12.63 0.72
CA MET A 135 3.46 -12.96 0.21
C MET A 135 3.67 -12.41 -1.20
N PHE A 136 2.70 -12.61 -2.11
CA PHE A 136 2.78 -12.03 -3.46
C PHE A 136 2.83 -10.50 -3.43
N LEU A 137 1.99 -9.84 -2.63
CA LEU A 137 2.00 -8.39 -2.49
C LEU A 137 3.36 -7.87 -2.00
N ILE A 138 3.96 -8.50 -0.99
CA ILE A 138 5.28 -8.13 -0.47
C ILE A 138 6.35 -8.27 -1.56
N VAL A 139 6.38 -9.41 -2.27
CA VAL A 139 7.36 -9.65 -3.33
C VAL A 139 7.22 -8.62 -4.45
N THR A 140 6.00 -8.41 -4.96
CA THR A 140 5.75 -7.41 -6.01
C THR A 140 6.07 -5.99 -5.55
N GLY A 141 5.77 -5.65 -4.30
CA GLY A 141 6.04 -4.35 -3.71
C GLY A 141 7.54 -4.07 -3.60
N VAL A 142 8.32 -5.05 -3.12
CA VAL A 142 9.79 -4.95 -3.04
C VAL A 142 10.39 -4.85 -4.44
N LEU A 143 9.99 -5.71 -5.38
CA LEU A 143 10.48 -5.66 -6.76
C LEU A 143 10.20 -4.30 -7.40
N THR A 144 8.97 -3.79 -7.28
CA THR A 144 8.59 -2.49 -7.84
C THR A 144 9.37 -1.35 -7.22
N LEU A 145 9.55 -1.36 -5.89
CA LEU A 145 10.32 -0.35 -5.18
C LEU A 145 11.80 -0.37 -5.61
N SER A 146 12.42 -1.55 -5.69
CA SER A 146 13.80 -1.71 -6.13
C SER A 146 14.00 -1.21 -7.56
N LEU A 147 13.10 -1.57 -8.48
CA LEU A 147 13.14 -1.07 -9.86
C LEU A 147 12.96 0.44 -9.94
N ASN A 148 12.10 1.02 -9.10
CA ASN A 148 11.90 2.47 -9.04
C ASN A 148 13.17 3.19 -8.58
N ILE A 149 13.80 2.72 -7.49
CA ILE A 149 15.07 3.26 -6.99
C ILE A 149 16.16 3.17 -8.06
N PHE A 150 16.27 2.02 -8.73
CA PHE A 150 17.21 1.82 -9.81
C PHE A 150 16.98 2.81 -10.96
N ARG A 151 15.74 3.02 -11.41
CA ARG A 151 15.43 4.01 -12.45
C ARG A 151 15.82 5.42 -12.04
N VAL A 152 15.53 5.84 -10.81
CA VAL A 152 15.92 7.16 -10.30
C VAL A 152 17.44 7.32 -10.30
N SER A 153 18.18 6.29 -9.85
CA SER A 153 19.64 6.33 -9.87
C SER A 153 20.23 6.45 -11.28
N LEU A 154 19.65 5.75 -12.26
CA LEU A 154 20.07 5.84 -13.67
C LEU A 154 19.80 7.22 -14.27
N VAL A 155 18.67 7.85 -13.95
CA VAL A 155 18.36 9.21 -14.41
C VAL A 155 19.36 10.21 -13.84
N ILE A 156 19.68 10.10 -12.55
CA ILE A 156 20.69 10.95 -11.89
C ILE A 156 22.06 10.74 -12.55
N TYR A 157 22.46 9.49 -12.75
CA TYR A 157 23.72 9.14 -13.42
C TYR A 157 23.78 9.77 -14.81
N LYS A 158 22.76 9.53 -15.65
CA LYS A 158 22.71 10.08 -17.02
C LYS A 158 22.81 11.60 -17.02
N SER A 159 22.09 12.27 -16.12
CA SER A 159 22.14 13.73 -15.99
C SER A 159 23.54 14.23 -15.63
N ILE A 160 24.27 13.55 -14.74
CA ILE A 160 25.65 13.91 -14.37
C ILE A 160 26.62 13.73 -15.54
N TYR A 161 26.44 12.70 -16.38
CA TYR A 161 27.28 12.49 -17.57
C TYR A 161 27.02 13.51 -18.69
N GLU A 162 25.78 13.96 -18.86
CA GLU A 162 25.42 15.00 -19.83
C GLU A 162 25.91 16.39 -19.41
N VAL A 163 26.00 16.67 -18.11
CA VAL A 163 26.73 17.84 -17.63
C VAL A 163 28.20 17.66 -18.03
N GLN A 164 28.79 18.66 -18.69
CA GLN A 164 30.21 18.68 -19.08
C GLN A 164 31.14 18.75 -17.84
N TRP A 165 31.08 17.75 -16.97
CA TRP A 165 31.80 17.67 -15.70
C TRP A 165 33.32 17.72 -15.89
N TYR A 166 33.81 17.34 -17.08
CA TYR A 166 35.20 17.45 -17.49
C TYR A 166 35.69 18.90 -17.73
N VAL A 167 34.77 19.89 -17.83
CA VAL A 167 35.07 21.32 -17.97
C VAL A 167 35.09 22.02 -16.59
N THR A 168 34.63 21.36 -15.53
CA THR A 168 34.57 21.95 -14.18
C THR A 168 35.95 21.99 -13.51
N PRO A 169 36.20 22.93 -12.57
CA PRO A 169 37.45 22.99 -11.81
C PRO A 169 37.78 21.66 -11.11
N LEU A 170 39.07 21.28 -11.13
CA LEU A 170 39.65 20.07 -10.50
C LEU A 170 39.05 19.64 -9.13
N PRO A 171 38.83 20.54 -8.14
CA PRO A 171 38.22 20.14 -6.86
C PRO A 171 36.78 19.64 -6.98
N ILE A 172 35.99 20.20 -7.90
CA ILE A 172 34.60 19.80 -8.16
C ILE A 172 34.58 18.46 -8.92
N GLN A 173 35.49 18.28 -9.88
CA GLN A 173 35.64 17.03 -10.62
C GLN A 173 35.98 15.84 -9.70
N ARG A 174 36.86 16.04 -8.71
CA ARG A 174 37.17 15.03 -7.68
C ARG A 174 35.97 14.70 -6.80
N LEU A 175 35.16 15.70 -6.42
CA LEU A 175 33.96 15.48 -5.63
C LEU A 175 32.91 14.65 -6.38
N ILE A 176 32.72 14.93 -7.68
CA ILE A 176 31.81 14.18 -8.56
C ILE A 176 32.25 12.73 -8.70
N LEU A 177 33.55 12.47 -8.92
CA LEU A 177 34.10 11.12 -8.98
C LEU A 177 33.90 10.33 -7.67
N ILE A 178 34.08 10.99 -6.52
CA ILE A 178 33.81 10.38 -5.21
C ILE A 178 32.32 10.07 -5.03
N LEU A 179 31.42 10.97 -5.46
CA LEU A 179 29.97 10.74 -5.41
C LEU A 179 29.54 9.58 -6.32
N LEU A 180 30.10 9.47 -7.52
CA LEU A 180 29.87 8.35 -8.44
C LEU A 180 30.39 7.03 -7.89
N GLN A 181 31.62 7.01 -7.37
CA GLN A 181 32.24 5.83 -6.79
C GLN A 181 31.53 5.38 -5.49
N ARG A 182 30.96 6.33 -4.73
CA ARG A 182 30.19 6.06 -3.52
C ARG A 182 28.74 5.63 -3.84
N GLY A 183 28.15 6.13 -4.92
CA GLY A 183 26.84 5.71 -5.42
C GLY A 183 26.84 4.32 -6.05
N MET A 184 27.99 3.85 -6.53
CA MET A 184 28.19 2.49 -7.05
C MET A 184 28.57 1.45 -5.98
N LYS A 185 28.92 1.85 -4.75
CA LYS A 185 29.16 0.90 -3.67
C LYS A 185 27.81 0.42 -3.12
N SER A 186 27.66 -0.89 -2.95
CA SER A 186 26.43 -1.48 -2.41
C SER A 186 26.08 -0.82 -1.08
N PHE A 187 24.85 -0.30 -0.99
CA PHE A 187 24.33 0.28 0.23
C PHE A 187 24.02 -0.86 1.20
N GLY A 188 25.01 -1.30 1.97
CA GLY A 188 24.84 -2.25 3.07
C GLY A 188 24.14 -1.57 4.24
N LEU A 189 22.84 -1.78 4.37
CA LEU A 189 22.06 -1.27 5.51
C LEU A 189 22.28 -2.22 6.70
N LYS A 190 23.12 -1.79 7.66
CA LYS A 190 23.34 -2.53 8.92
C LYS A 190 22.15 -2.30 9.85
N VAL A 191 21.21 -3.24 9.89
CA VAL A 191 20.13 -3.24 10.89
C VAL A 191 20.57 -4.10 12.07
N GLY A 192 20.81 -3.46 13.23
CA GLY A 192 20.97 -4.15 14.51
C GLY A 192 22.20 -5.06 14.68
N GLY A 193 23.21 -4.97 13.82
CA GLY A 193 24.47 -5.73 13.97
C GLY A 193 24.41 -7.22 13.63
N LEU A 194 23.24 -7.77 13.27
CA LEU A 194 23.07 -9.20 12.96
C LEU A 194 23.00 -9.55 11.47
N PHE A 195 22.59 -8.62 10.60
CA PHE A 195 22.56 -8.88 9.15
C PHE A 195 23.03 -7.65 8.37
N VAL A 196 23.97 -7.88 7.45
CA VAL A 196 24.29 -6.94 6.37
C VAL A 196 23.35 -7.30 5.22
N ALA A 197 22.26 -6.54 5.06
CA ALA A 197 21.49 -6.61 3.83
C ALA A 197 22.31 -5.92 2.73
N SER A 198 23.09 -6.70 1.98
CA SER A 198 23.72 -6.26 0.74
C SER A 198 22.71 -6.49 -0.37
N LEU A 199 22.21 -5.42 -0.97
CA LEU A 199 21.68 -5.50 -2.33
C LEU A 199 22.90 -5.58 -3.25
N GLU A 200 23.32 -6.81 -3.54
CA GLU A 200 24.07 -7.10 -4.77
C GLU A 200 23.08 -7.14 -5.96
#